data_AF-A0A261F7E2-F1
#
_entry.id   AF-A0A261F7E2-F1
#
_cell.length_a   1.000
_cell.length_b   1.000
_cell.length_c   1.000
_cell.angle_alpha   90.00
_cell.angle_beta   90.00
_cell.angle_gamma   90.00
#
_symmetry.space_group_name_H-M   'P 1'
#
loop_
_entity.id
_entity.type
_entity.pdbx_description
1 polymer ?
#
loop_
_entity_poly.entity_id
_entity_poly.type
_entity_poly.pdbx_seq_one_letter_code
_entity_poly.pdbx_strand_id
1 'polypeptide(L)' 'MKEYDSVKLLKDFDGIRLGTRGAIVSDYTEAFDVEFFDTDGDTIDVVTVPAELLELVHSFDRKRGY' A
#
# COMPACT_ATOMS: atom_id res chain seq x y z
N MET A 1 8.00 -1.42 6.35
CA MET A 1 6.78 -1.81 5.63
C MET A 1 6.99 -3.23 5.15
N LYS A 2 5.95 -4.06 5.17
CA LYS A 2 5.97 -5.47 4.75
C LYS A 2 4.59 -5.84 4.18
N GLU A 3 4.49 -7.02 3.59
CA GLU A 3 3.19 -7.60 3.19
C GLU A 3 2.14 -7.44 4.30
N TYR A 4 0.90 -7.10 3.90
CA TYR A 4 -0.26 -6.74 4.72
C TYR A 4 -0.21 -5.40 5.45
N ASP A 5 0.91 -4.68 5.49
CA ASP A 5 0.91 -3.32 6.03
C ASP A 5 0.04 -2.41 5.15
N SER A 6 -0.72 -1.52 5.80
CA SER A 6 -1.47 -0.47 5.11
C SER A 6 -0.59 0.74 4.88
N VAL A 7 -0.64 1.27 3.67
CA VAL A 7 0.14 2.43 3.21
C VAL A 7 -0.76 3.44 2.52
N LYS A 8 -0.23 4.65 2.27
CA LYS A 8 -0.85 5.64 1.37
C LYS A 8 0.20 6.26 0.46
N LEU A 9 -0.23 6.75 -0.70
CA LEU A 9 0.63 7.50 -1.61
C LEU A 9 0.99 8.89 -1.08
N LEU A 10 2.25 9.28 -1.29
CA LEU A 10 2.79 10.61 -0.99
C LEU A 10 2.71 11.60 -2.17
N LYS A 11 2.35 11.12 -3.37
CA LYS A 11 2.06 11.94 -4.56
C LYS A 11 1.23 11.12 -5.56
N ASP A 12 0.65 11.79 -6.55
CA ASP A 12 -0.01 11.10 -7.67
C ASP A 12 0.98 10.17 -8.39
N PHE A 13 0.57 8.94 -8.64
CA PHE A 13 1.39 7.91 -9.27
C PHE A 13 0.52 6.93 -10.05
N ASP A 14 0.87 6.69 -11.31
CA ASP A 14 0.20 5.72 -12.20
C ASP A 14 -1.34 5.82 -12.22
N GLY A 15 -1.87 7.05 -12.27
CA GLY A 15 -3.31 7.30 -12.27
C GLY A 15 -3.99 7.22 -10.89
N ILE A 16 -3.28 6.79 -9.84
CA ILE A 16 -3.74 6.80 -8.45
C ILE A 16 -3.40 8.15 -7.80
N ARG A 17 -4.36 8.73 -7.08
CA ARG A 17 -4.21 10.04 -6.46
C ARG A 17 -3.40 9.99 -5.16
N LEU A 18 -2.74 11.11 -4.85
CA LEU A 18 -2.15 11.41 -3.55
C LEU A 18 -3.09 11.03 -2.40
N GLY A 19 -2.55 10.34 -1.40
CA GLY A 19 -3.28 9.99 -0.19
C GLY A 19 -4.20 8.78 -0.33
N THR A 20 -4.39 8.22 -1.54
CA THR A 20 -5.10 6.95 -1.71
C THR A 20 -4.41 5.86 -0.89
N ARG A 21 -5.22 5.10 -0.15
CA ARG A 21 -4.75 4.04 0.73
C ARG A 21 -4.69 2.72 -0.03
N GLY A 22 -3.75 1.89 0.38
CA GLY A 22 -3.61 0.54 -0.13
C GLY A 22 -3.02 -0.41 0.90
N ALA A 23 -2.93 -1.67 0.51
CA ALA A 23 -2.27 -2.73 1.27
C ALA A 23 -1.10 -3.29 0.45
N ILE A 24 0.03 -3.52 1.10
CA ILE A 24 1.17 -4.18 0.45
C ILE A 24 0.81 -5.66 0.23
N VAL A 25 0.87 -6.11 -1.02
CA VAL A 25 0.61 -7.50 -1.42
C VAL A 25 1.89 -8.23 -1.83
N SER A 26 2.97 -7.51 -2.16
CA SER A 26 4.29 -8.09 -2.39
C SER A 26 5.41 -7.08 -2.08
N ASP A 27 6.57 -7.56 -1.65
CA ASP A 27 7.75 -6.75 -1.37
C ASP A 27 8.93 -7.07 -2.30
N TYR A 28 9.60 -6.01 -2.75
CA TYR A 28 10.85 -6.04 -3.50
C TYR A 28 11.90 -5.20 -2.77
N THR A 29 13.16 -5.25 -3.23
CA THR A 29 14.28 -4.55 -2.56
C THR A 29 14.03 -3.04 -2.39
N GLU A 30 13.40 -2.39 -3.37
CA GLU A 30 13.21 -0.91 -3.37
C GLU A 30 11.76 -0.49 -3.72
N ALA A 31 10.84 -1.44 -3.85
CA ALA A 31 9.46 -1.22 -4.27
C ALA A 31 8.51 -2.23 -3.64
N PHE A 32 7.21 -1.97 -3.75
CA PHE A 32 6.16 -2.84 -3.26
C PHE A 32 5.04 -2.92 -4.29
N ASP A 33 4.43 -4.09 -4.45
CA ASP A 33 3.11 -4.16 -5.06
C ASP A 33 2.07 -3.75 -4.02
N VAL A 34 1.26 -2.76 -4.38
CA VAL A 34 0.23 -2.20 -3.51
C VAL A 34 -1.11 -2.33 -4.19
N GLU A 35 -2.05 -3.03 -3.55
CA GLU A 35 -3.46 -3.01 -3.91
C GLU A 35 -4.08 -1.73 -3.34
N PHE A 36 -4.51 -0.82 -4.22
CA PHE A 36 -5.15 0.44 -3.83
C PHE A 36 -6.67 0.32 -3.82
N PHE A 37 -7.29 1.03 -2.88
CA PHE A 37 -8.74 1.01 -2.69
C PHE A 37 -9.35 2.39 -2.87
N ASP A 38 -10.58 2.43 -3.36
CA ASP A 38 -11.38 3.64 -3.37
C ASP A 38 -12.07 3.88 -2.01
N THR A 39 -12.97 4.87 -1.97
CA THR A 39 -13.69 5.23 -0.74
C THR A 39 -14.75 4.22 -0.31
N ASP A 40 -15.23 3.39 -1.24
CA ASP A 40 -16.21 2.34 -0.99
C ASP A 40 -15.52 1.02 -0.58
N GLY A 41 -14.19 0.96 -0.70
CA GLY A 41 -13.37 -0.18 -0.35
C GLY A 41 -13.14 -1.13 -1.52
N ASP A 42 -13.56 -0.75 -2.73
CA ASP A 42 -13.34 -1.51 -3.93
C ASP A 42 -11.89 -1.35 -4.42
N THR A 43 -11.32 -2.42 -4.96
CA THR A 43 -9.98 -2.39 -5.54
C THR A 43 -9.98 -1.52 -6.79
N ILE A 44 -9.10 -0.52 -6.80
CA ILE A 44 -8.85 0.32 -7.97
C ILE A 44 -7.89 -0.43 -8.92
N ASP A 45 -6.71 -0.79 -8.40
CA ASP A 45 -5.66 -1.49 -9.13
C ASP A 45 -4.57 -2.03 -8.19
N VAL A 46 -3.70 -2.90 -8.70
CA VAL A 46 -2.47 -3.33 -8.05
C VAL A 46 -1.28 -2.78 -8.83
N VAL A 47 -0.49 -1.92 -8.18
CA VAL A 47 0.62 -1.20 -8.84
C VAL A 47 1.92 -1.43 -8.08
N THR A 48 3.01 -1.62 -8.82
CA THR A 48 4.36 -1.61 -8.24
C THR A 48 4.82 -0.18 -7.97
N VAL A 49 4.96 0.18 -6.71
CA VAL A 49 5.27 1.55 -6.25
C VAL A 49 6.63 1.58 -5.56
N PRO A 50 7.53 2.53 -5.94
CA PRO A 50 8.78 2.75 -5.20
C PRO A 50 8.52 3.07 -3.72
N ALA A 51 9.32 2.48 -2.84
CA ALA A 51 9.14 2.62 -1.39
C ALA A 51 9.10 4.07 -0.90
N GLU A 52 9.86 4.97 -1.55
CA GLU A 52 9.91 6.40 -1.23
C GLU A 52 8.59 7.16 -1.47
N LEU A 53 7.65 6.58 -2.24
CA LEU A 53 6.35 7.19 -2.52
C LEU A 53 5.25 6.71 -1.58
N LEU A 54 5.58 5.84 -0.62
CA LEU A 54 4.64 5.25 0.31
C LEU A 54 4.91 5.74 1.73
N GLU A 55 3.83 6.09 2.43
CA GLU A 55 3.83 6.32 3.87
C GLU A 55 3.10 5.17 4.56
N LEU A 56 3.72 4.57 5.57
CA LEU A 56 3.10 3.55 6.41
C LEU A 56 1.96 4.15 7.22
N VAL A 57 0.76 3.61 7.06
CA VAL A 57 -0.45 4.01 7.80
C VAL A 57 -0.67 3.08 8.99
N HIS A 58 -0.57 1.77 8.79
CA HIS A 58 -0.74 0.78 9.84
C HIS A 58 0.14 -0.45 9.58
N SER A 59 0.89 -0.87 10.60
CA SER A 59 1.70 -2.09 10.53
C SER A 59 0.92 -3.25 11.12
N PHE A 60 0.80 -4.35 10.37
CA PHE A 60 0.19 -5.57 10.88
C PHE A 60 1.25 -6.49 11.47
N ASP A 61 1.27 -6.64 12.79
CA ASP A 61 2.10 -7.63 13.46
C ASP A 61 1.35 -8.95 13.65
N ARG A 62 1.79 -9.99 12.93
CA ARG A 62 1.26 -11.37 13.01
C ARG A 62 1.42 -12.04 14.39
N LYS A 63 1.88 -11.34 15.44
CA LYS A 63 2.11 -11.91 16.78
C LYS A 63 0.89 -11.93 17.71
N ARG A 64 -0.31 -11.60 17.24
CA ARG A 64 -1.55 -11.81 18.00
C ARG A 64 -2.52 -12.72 17.25
N GLY A 65 -2.13 -14.00 17.17
CA GLY A 65 -3.09 -15.09 16.98
C GLY A 65 -3.50 -15.63 18.35
N TYR A 66 -4.82 -15.70 18.58
CA TYR A 66 -5.43 -16.50 19.64
C TYR A 66 -5.26 -17.99 19.37
#